data_AF-A0A7K4J4D9-F1
#
_entry.id   AF-A0A7K4J4D9-F1
#
_cell.length_a   1.000
_cell.length_b   1.000
_cell.length_c   1.000
_cell.angle_alpha   90.00
_cell.angle_beta   90.00
_cell.angle_gamma   90.00
#
_symmetry.space_group_name_H-M   'P 1'
#
loop_
_entity.id
_entity.type
_entity.pdbx_description
1 polymer ?
#
loop_
_entity_poly.entity_id
_entity_poly.type
_entity_poly.pdbx_seq_one_letter_code
_entity_poly.pdbx_strand_id
1 'polypeptide(L)'
;AGGDRTGWRGESRGSPQQLAERYADLAQSHGEALRQREEREWHNARLRQENARLRLENRRLRRENRCLFHQALLGPGPDAAGQEAEALRAQLGRLQEKHRRALQHLRRCRAAGGPEASELDELLEEDEQPPSPCEQPLEKRSLV
;
A
#
# COMPACT_ATOMS: atom_id res chain seq x y z
N ALA A 1 2.11 53.45 -55.51
CA ALA A 1 3.45 53.27 -54.94
C ALA A 1 3.66 51.77 -54.76
N GLY A 2 4.43 51.17 -55.67
CA GLY A 2 4.66 49.72 -55.73
C GLY A 2 5.60 49.27 -54.63
N GLY A 3 5.30 48.13 -54.02
CA GLY A 3 6.10 47.54 -52.96
C GLY A 3 7.36 46.88 -53.51
N ASP A 4 8.51 47.37 -53.04
CA ASP A 4 9.79 46.69 -53.21
C ASP A 4 9.84 45.48 -52.27
N ARG A 5 9.34 44.36 -52.78
CA ARG A 5 9.71 43.03 -52.30
C ARG A 5 11.10 42.73 -52.85
N THR A 6 12.14 43.27 -52.22
CA THR A 6 13.52 42.81 -52.35
C THR A 6 13.59 41.42 -51.73
N GLY A 7 13.21 40.41 -52.53
CA GLY A 7 13.46 39.03 -52.21
C GLY A 7 14.96 38.79 -52.15
N TRP A 8 15.36 37.82 -51.33
CA TRP A 8 16.73 37.32 -51.11
C TRP A 8 17.50 36.86 -52.37
N ARG A 9 16.96 37.08 -53.57
CA ARG A 9 17.59 36.87 -54.87
C ARG A 9 18.18 38.19 -55.36
N GLY A 10 19.41 38.54 -54.99
CA GLY A 10 20.05 39.68 -55.67
C GLY A 10 21.43 40.11 -55.21
N GLU A 11 21.83 39.86 -53.97
CA GLU A 11 23.05 40.47 -53.40
C GLU A 11 24.21 39.48 -53.21
N SER A 12 24.23 38.38 -53.97
CA SER A 12 25.37 37.47 -53.98
C SER A 12 26.43 37.94 -54.98
N ARG A 13 27.08 39.07 -54.71
CA ARG A 13 28.37 39.43 -55.37
C ARG A 13 29.55 38.71 -54.71
N GLY A 14 29.33 37.52 -54.17
CA GLY A 14 30.35 36.74 -53.47
C GLY A 14 31.12 35.84 -54.43
N SER A 15 32.40 35.61 -54.16
CA SER A 15 33.16 34.60 -54.90
C SER A 15 32.52 33.21 -54.70
N PRO A 16 32.66 32.27 -55.64
CA PRO A 16 32.15 30.89 -55.48
C PRO A 16 32.64 30.23 -54.18
N GLN A 17 33.81 30.63 -53.68
CA GLN A 17 34.36 30.19 -52.40
C GLN A 17 33.53 30.65 -51.20
N GLN A 18 33.11 31.92 -51.15
CA GLN A 18 32.26 32.45 -50.07
C GLN A 18 30.87 31.79 -50.04
N LEU A 19 30.34 31.45 -51.22
CA LEU A 19 29.10 30.70 -51.31
C LEU A 19 29.28 29.27 -50.74
N ALA A 20 30.40 28.62 -51.05
CA ALA A 20 30.72 27.30 -50.51
C ALA A 20 30.88 27.32 -48.98
N GLU A 21 31.56 28.33 -48.43
CA GLU A 21 31.70 28.54 -46.97
C GLU A 21 30.33 28.69 -46.30
N ARG A 22 29.44 29.52 -46.86
CA ARG A 22 28.07 29.68 -46.33
C ARG A 22 27.25 28.39 -46.37
N TYR A 23 27.38 27.60 -47.43
CA TYR A 23 26.72 26.29 -47.50
C TYR A 23 27.31 25.31 -46.48
N ALA A 24 28.61 25.36 -46.23
CA ALA A 24 29.25 24.57 -45.20
C ALA A 24 28.72 24.94 -43.80
N ASP A 25 28.66 26.23 -43.48
CA ASP A 25 28.11 26.72 -42.20
C ASP A 25 26.63 26.34 -42.04
N LEU A 26 25.82 26.48 -43.09
CA LEU A 26 24.42 26.09 -43.07
C LEU A 26 24.26 24.58 -42.86
N ALA A 27 25.08 23.76 -43.53
CA ALA A 27 25.07 22.31 -43.36
C ALA A 27 25.49 21.91 -41.94
N GLN A 28 26.50 22.58 -41.37
CA GLN A 28 26.92 22.39 -39.98
C GLN A 28 25.79 22.76 -39.01
N SER A 29 25.19 23.94 -39.17
CA SER A 29 24.07 24.40 -38.34
C SER A 29 22.87 23.45 -38.41
N HIS A 30 22.53 22.96 -39.61
CA HIS A 30 21.46 21.97 -39.77
C HIS A 30 21.81 20.64 -39.09
N GLY A 31 23.06 20.16 -39.23
CA GLY A 31 23.53 18.96 -38.54
C GLY A 31 23.54 19.10 -37.02
N GLU A 32 23.83 20.28 -36.48
CA GLU A 32 23.70 20.60 -35.06
C GLU A 32 22.25 20.64 -34.60
N ALA A 33 21.35 21.23 -35.40
CA ALA A 33 19.93 21.27 -35.08
C ALA A 33 19.31 19.87 -34.99
N LEU A 34 19.72 18.95 -35.87
CA LEU A 34 19.30 17.54 -35.79
C LEU A 34 19.84 16.85 -34.53
N ARG A 35 21.14 16.99 -34.22
CA ARG A 35 21.73 16.40 -33.01
C ARG A 35 21.06 16.91 -31.73
N GLN A 36 20.83 18.22 -31.63
CA GLN A 36 20.12 18.79 -30.48
C GLN A 36 18.69 18.27 -30.36
N ARG A 37 18.01 18.06 -31.49
CA ARG A 37 16.67 17.46 -31.49
C ARG A 37 16.71 16.02 -30.98
N GLU A 38 17.63 15.21 -31.48
CA GLU A 38 17.81 13.81 -31.04
C GLU A 38 18.15 13.73 -29.55
N GLU A 39 19.06 14.58 -29.07
CA GLU A 39 19.39 14.68 -27.64
C GLU A 39 18.14 15.02 -26.81
N ARG A 40 17.36 16.02 -27.23
CA ARG A 40 16.11 16.38 -26.52
C ARG A 40 15.12 15.22 -26.53
N GLU A 41 14.97 14.53 -27.65
CA GLU A 41 14.08 13.37 -27.77
C GLU A 41 14.54 12.22 -26.85
N TRP A 42 15.85 11.96 -26.77
CA TRP A 42 16.42 10.97 -25.86
C TRP A 42 16.15 11.33 -24.39
N HIS A 43 16.42 12.57 -23.98
CA HIS A 43 16.14 13.05 -22.62
C HIS A 43 14.64 12.98 -22.31
N ASN A 44 13.79 13.36 -23.26
CA ASN A 44 12.34 13.33 -23.09
C ASN A 44 11.82 11.88 -22.96
N ALA A 45 12.34 10.95 -23.76
CA ALA A 45 12.00 9.53 -23.65
C ALA A 45 12.37 8.96 -22.28
N ARG A 46 13.58 9.28 -21.78
CA ARG A 46 14.02 8.90 -20.44
C ARG A 46 13.09 9.45 -19.36
N LEU A 47 12.76 10.75 -19.40
CA LEU A 47 11.85 11.36 -18.44
C LEU A 47 10.44 10.75 -18.49
N ARG A 48 9.93 10.40 -19.67
CA ARG A 48 8.65 9.70 -19.81
C ARG A 48 8.68 8.32 -19.14
N GLN A 49 9.78 7.58 -19.30
CA GLN A 49 9.97 6.28 -18.66
C GLN A 49 10.03 6.39 -17.13
N GLU A 50 10.81 7.34 -16.62
CA GLU A 50 10.90 7.62 -15.18
C GLU A 50 9.54 8.07 -14.62
N ASN A 51 8.80 8.93 -15.32
CA ASN A 51 7.47 9.37 -14.90
C ASN A 51 6.47 8.20 -14.88
N ALA A 52 6.52 7.29 -15.86
CA ALA A 52 5.70 6.09 -15.87
C ALA A 52 5.98 5.19 -14.67
N ARG A 53 7.27 5.00 -14.32
CA ARG A 53 7.68 4.27 -13.11
C ARG A 53 7.12 4.92 -11.84
N LEU A 54 7.32 6.23 -11.69
CA LEU A 54 6.82 6.98 -10.52
C LEU A 54 5.29 6.94 -10.42
N ARG A 55 4.56 6.95 -11.53
CA ARG A 55 3.09 6.80 -11.53
C ARG A 55 2.65 5.43 -11.00
N LEU A 56 3.36 4.36 -11.37
CA LEU A 56 3.07 3.02 -10.85
C LEU A 56 3.34 2.94 -9.36
N GLU A 57 4.47 3.48 -8.92
CA GLU A 57 4.82 3.55 -7.50
C GLU A 57 3.80 4.40 -6.70
N ASN A 58 3.40 5.56 -7.22
CA ASN A 58 2.39 6.40 -6.58
C ASN A 58 1.03 5.68 -6.50
N ARG A 59 0.65 4.91 -7.52
CA ARG A 59 -0.55 4.05 -7.47
C ARG A 59 -0.43 2.98 -6.39
N ARG A 60 0.73 2.33 -6.26
CA ARG A 60 1.01 1.36 -5.19
C ARG A 60 0.88 2.01 -3.81
N LEU A 61 1.58 3.13 -3.60
CA LEU A 61 1.54 3.87 -2.34
C LEU A 61 0.13 4.36 -1.99
N ARG A 62 -0.67 4.79 -2.98
CA ARG A 62 -2.08 5.15 -2.75
C ARG A 62 -2.92 3.97 -2.27
N ARG A 63 -2.67 2.76 -2.79
CA ARG A 63 -3.34 1.55 -2.32
C ARG A 63 -2.91 1.22 -0.89
N GLU A 64 -1.61 1.24 -0.62
CA GLU A 64 -1.05 0.99 0.73
C GLU A 64 -1.59 2.00 1.73
N ASN A 65 -1.53 3.30 1.43
CA ASN A 65 -2.08 4.36 2.29
C ASN A 65 -3.57 4.19 2.54
N ARG A 66 -4.35 3.77 1.53
CA ARG A 66 -5.77 3.49 1.73
C ARG A 66 -5.96 2.32 2.70
N CYS A 67 -5.19 1.25 2.57
CA CYS A 67 -5.26 0.11 3.49
C CYS A 67 -4.84 0.51 4.91
N LEU A 68 -3.75 1.26 5.07
CA LEU A 68 -3.27 1.78 6.35
C LEU A 68 -4.30 2.72 6.99
N PHE A 69 -4.93 3.58 6.19
CA PHE A 69 -5.98 4.47 6.67
C PHE A 69 -7.21 3.70 7.15
N HIS A 70 -7.62 2.65 6.42
CA HIS A 70 -8.68 1.77 6.89
C HIS A 70 -8.30 1.06 8.19
N GLN A 71 -7.06 0.55 8.32
CA GLN A 71 -6.59 -0.06 9.57
C GLN A 71 -6.58 0.94 10.74
N ALA A 72 -6.14 2.18 10.50
CA ALA A 72 -6.04 3.20 11.55
C ALA A 72 -7.43 3.68 12.02
N LEU A 73 -8.40 3.81 11.11
CA LEU A 73 -9.74 4.31 11.46
C LEU A 73 -10.72 3.22 11.89
N LEU A 74 -10.64 2.02 11.30
CA LEU A 74 -11.57 0.92 11.56
C LEU A 74 -11.00 -0.11 12.54
N GLY A 75 -9.74 0.03 12.96
CA GLY A 75 -9.04 -0.97 13.77
C GLY A 75 -8.64 -2.21 12.95
N PRO A 76 -8.16 -3.29 13.60
CA PRO A 76 -7.93 -4.57 12.91
C PRO A 76 -9.22 -4.96 12.17
N GLY A 77 -9.08 -5.33 10.88
CA GLY A 77 -10.20 -5.45 9.94
C GLY A 77 -11.36 -6.31 10.45
N PRO A 78 -12.55 -6.23 9.82
CA PRO A 78 -13.77 -6.89 10.30
C PRO A 78 -13.60 -8.40 10.51
N ASP A 79 -12.65 -9.05 9.83
CA ASP A 79 -12.34 -10.47 10.04
C ASP A 79 -11.60 -10.71 11.36
N ALA A 80 -10.67 -9.83 11.74
CA ALA A 80 -9.95 -9.90 13.01
C ALA A 80 -10.84 -9.42 14.18
N ALA A 81 -11.58 -8.32 14.00
CA ALA A 81 -12.57 -7.86 14.97
C ALA A 81 -13.75 -8.85 15.10
N GLY A 82 -14.11 -9.53 14.02
CA GLY A 82 -15.16 -10.56 13.98
C GLY A 82 -14.75 -11.81 14.73
N GLN A 83 -13.52 -12.30 14.52
CA GLN A 83 -12.96 -13.41 15.29
C GLN A 83 -12.85 -13.08 16.78
N GLU A 84 -12.41 -11.87 17.13
CA GLU A 84 -12.34 -11.41 18.51
C GLU A 84 -13.74 -11.28 19.15
N ALA A 85 -14.71 -10.74 18.41
CA ALA A 85 -16.10 -10.65 18.86
C ALA A 85 -16.76 -12.03 19.05
N GLU A 86 -16.48 -13.00 18.16
CA GLU A 86 -16.96 -14.37 18.30
C GLU A 86 -16.33 -15.08 19.49
N ALA A 87 -15.02 -14.89 19.72
CA ALA A 87 -14.33 -15.42 20.89
C ALA A 87 -14.91 -14.88 22.21
N LEU A 88 -15.18 -13.56 22.27
CA LEU A 88 -15.82 -12.92 23.43
C LEU A 88 -17.26 -13.41 23.66
N ARG A 89 -18.04 -13.63 22.59
CA ARG A 89 -19.39 -14.23 22.69
C ARG A 89 -19.34 -15.65 23.22
N ALA A 90 -18.37 -16.46 22.77
CA ALA A 90 -18.17 -17.81 23.28
C ALA A 90 -17.76 -17.82 24.76
N GLN A 91 -16.89 -16.90 25.18
CA GLN A 91 -16.52 -16.71 26.59
C GLN A 91 -17.73 -16.31 27.45
N LEU A 92 -18.53 -15.35 26.99
CA LEU A 92 -19.77 -14.95 27.67
C LEU A 92 -20.74 -16.12 27.81
N GLY A 93 -20.91 -16.94 26.76
CA GLY A 93 -21.75 -18.13 26.81
C GLY A 93 -21.27 -19.15 27.84
N ARG A 94 -19.96 -19.40 27.92
CA ARG A 94 -19.36 -20.27 28.95
C ARG A 94 -19.63 -19.72 30.36
N LEU A 95 -19.39 -18.43 30.57
CA LEU A 95 -19.60 -17.79 31.87
C LEU A 95 -21.08 -17.81 32.29
N GLN A 96 -22.00 -17.52 31.37
CA GLN A 96 -23.43 -17.58 31.60
C GLN A 96 -23.90 -19.00 31.94
N GLU A 97 -23.35 -20.00 31.25
CA GLU A 97 -23.66 -21.40 31.53
C GLU A 97 -23.15 -21.84 32.91
N LYS A 98 -21.92 -21.43 33.30
CA LYS A 98 -21.41 -21.63 34.65
C LYS A 98 -22.30 -20.95 35.70
N HIS A 99 -22.68 -19.70 35.47
CA HIS A 99 -23.60 -18.99 36.35
C HIS A 99 -24.95 -19.69 36.48
N ARG A 100 -25.50 -20.20 35.36
CA ARG A 100 -26.72 -20.99 35.35
C ARG A 100 -26.59 -22.25 36.20
N ARG A 101 -25.48 -22.98 36.06
CA ARG A 101 -25.18 -24.19 36.85
C ARG A 101 -25.05 -23.85 38.34
N ALA A 102 -24.26 -22.84 38.69
CA ALA A 102 -24.10 -22.40 40.07
C ALA A 102 -25.45 -22.06 40.73
N LEU A 103 -26.34 -21.34 40.02
CA LEU A 103 -27.69 -21.06 40.51
C LEU A 103 -28.55 -22.32 40.65
N GLN A 104 -28.42 -23.30 39.76
CA GLN A 104 -29.11 -24.59 39.89
C GLN A 104 -28.61 -25.38 41.10
N HIS A 105 -27.30 -25.44 41.32
CA HIS A 105 -26.71 -26.05 42.53
C HIS A 105 -27.24 -25.37 43.80
N LEU A 106 -27.19 -24.04 43.88
CA LEU A 106 -27.73 -23.31 45.04
C LEU A 106 -29.22 -23.58 45.29
N ARG A 107 -30.03 -23.71 44.23
CA ARG A 107 -31.45 -24.09 44.35
C ARG A 107 -31.61 -25.52 44.87
N ARG A 108 -30.77 -26.46 44.41
CA ARG A 108 -30.75 -27.85 44.90
C ARG A 108 -30.33 -27.93 46.36
N CYS A 109 -29.25 -27.27 46.76
CA CYS A 109 -28.78 -27.26 48.15
C CYS A 109 -29.82 -26.64 49.10
N ARG A 110 -30.52 -25.57 48.66
CA ARG A 110 -31.64 -24.99 49.42
C ARG A 110 -32.80 -25.98 49.58
N ALA A 111 -33.08 -26.81 48.59
CA ALA A 111 -34.14 -27.83 48.67
C ALA A 111 -33.72 -29.06 49.49
N ALA A 112 -32.42 -29.41 49.49
CA ALA A 112 -31.86 -30.59 50.17
C ALA A 112 -31.46 -30.34 51.64
N GLY A 113 -31.36 -29.08 52.09
CA GLY A 113 -31.19 -28.74 53.50
C GLY A 113 -29.78 -28.89 54.07
N GLY A 114 -28.72 -28.88 53.25
CA GLY A 114 -27.32 -28.98 53.75
C GLY A 114 -26.24 -28.63 52.70
N PRO A 115 -25.00 -28.30 53.11
CA PRO A 115 -23.99 -27.68 52.25
C PRO A 115 -23.15 -28.70 51.48
N GLU A 116 -23.55 -29.00 50.24
CA GLU A 116 -22.67 -29.62 49.23
C GLU A 116 -21.74 -28.52 48.68
N ALA A 117 -20.76 -28.09 49.49
CA ALA A 117 -19.79 -27.05 49.11
C ALA A 117 -18.67 -27.58 48.18
N SER A 118 -18.41 -28.89 48.21
CA SER A 118 -17.31 -29.53 47.46
C SER A 118 -17.51 -29.51 45.94
N GLU A 119 -18.75 -29.64 45.44
CA GLU A 119 -19.02 -29.64 44.00
C GLU A 119 -18.84 -28.25 43.35
N LEU A 120 -18.87 -27.17 44.15
CA LEU A 120 -18.70 -25.79 43.66
C LEU A 120 -17.23 -25.43 43.42
N ASP A 121 -16.31 -25.95 44.23
CA ASP A 121 -14.87 -25.75 44.05
C ASP A 121 -14.39 -26.46 42.77
N GLU A 122 -14.85 -27.67 42.49
CA GLU A 122 -14.51 -28.39 41.25
C GLU A 122 -14.94 -27.62 39.97
N LEU A 123 -16.08 -26.93 40.00
CA LEU A 123 -16.56 -26.10 38.88
C LEU A 123 -15.78 -24.79 38.70
N LEU A 124 -15.09 -24.32 39.74
CA LEU A 124 -14.23 -23.14 39.74
C LEU A 124 -12.80 -23.46 39.32
N GLU A 125 -12.29 -24.66 39.67
CA GLU A 125 -10.95 -25.11 39.31
C GLU A 125 -10.77 -25.40 37.81
N GLU A 126 -11.84 -25.67 37.06
CA GLU A 126 -11.80 -25.83 35.60
C GLU A 126 -11.32 -24.57 34.84
N ASP A 127 -11.19 -23.40 35.48
CA ASP A 127 -10.68 -22.14 34.88
C ASP A 127 -9.15 -21.94 34.99
N GLU A 128 -8.39 -22.78 35.71
CA GLU A 128 -6.92 -22.64 35.81
C GLU A 128 -6.16 -23.12 34.57
N GLN A 129 -6.84 -23.67 33.55
CA GLN A 129 -6.18 -24.08 32.31
C GLN A 129 -6.31 -22.98 31.26
N PRO A 130 -5.23 -22.22 30.97
CA PRO A 130 -5.30 -21.14 30.00
C PRO A 130 -5.63 -21.70 28.61
N PRO A 131 -6.35 -20.93 27.77
CA PRO A 131 -6.54 -21.32 26.38
C PRO A 131 -5.17 -21.50 25.75
N SER A 132 -4.91 -22.70 25.21
CA SER A 132 -3.69 -23.02 24.50
C SER A 132 -3.42 -21.92 23.45
N PRO A 133 -2.25 -21.27 23.45
CA PRO A 133 -1.93 -20.31 22.42
C PRO A 133 -1.94 -21.07 21.09
N CYS A 134 -2.77 -20.61 20.15
CA CYS A 134 -2.70 -21.05 18.77
C CYS A 134 -1.25 -20.93 18.31
N GLU A 135 -0.59 -22.06 18.05
CA GLU A 135 0.76 -22.09 17.51
C GLU A 135 0.75 -21.38 16.15
N GLN A 136 1.22 -20.13 16.13
CA GLN A 136 1.72 -19.53 14.92
C GLN A 136 3.10 -20.18 14.66
N PRO A 137 3.36 -20.79 13.49
CA PRO A 137 4.71 -21.16 13.14
C PRO A 137 5.47 -19.86 12.84
N LEU A 138 6.09 -19.32 13.88
CA LEU A 138 7.15 -18.33 13.77
C LEU A 138 8.37 -19.04 13.14
N GLU A 139 8.39 -19.12 11.81
CA GLU A 139 9.60 -19.43 11.07
C GLU A 139 10.60 -18.28 11.27
N LYS A 140 11.39 -18.43 12.32
CA LYS A 140 12.66 -17.74 12.49
C LYS A 140 13.61 -18.22 11.40
N ARG A 141 13.73 -17.45 10.32
CA ARG A 141 14.94 -17.46 9.49
C ARG A 141 15.73 -16.19 9.78
N SER A 142 16.53 -16.29 10.83
CA SER A 142 17.68 -15.44 11.08
C SER A 142 18.83 -15.81 10.15
N LEU A 143 19.42 -14.78 9.52
CA LEU A 143 20.81 -14.62 9.07
C LEU A 143 21.36 -15.61 8.02
N VAL A 144 21.61 -15.15 6.80
CA VAL A 144 22.88 -14.55 6.30
C VAL A 144 22.52 -13.56 5.17
#